data_AF-A0A5S5ME45-F1
#
_entry.id   AF-A0A5S5ME45-F1
#
_cell.length_a   1.000
_cell.length_b   1.000
_cell.length_c   1.000
_cell.angle_alpha   90.00
_cell.angle_beta   90.00
_cell.angle_gamma   90.00
#
_symmetry.space_group_name_H-M   'P 1'
#
loop_
_entity.id
_entity.type
_entity.pdbx_description
1 polymer ?
#
loop_
_entity_poly.entity_id
_entity_poly.type
_entity_poly.pdbx_seq_one_letter_code
_entity_poly.pdbx_strand_id
1 'polypeptide(L)'
;MTPLSGDYGADVVVFSEKGNALIQCKTSMYSLEDAKMVLEPYNARPEYEARFHKEFPKLIFCTNALHVGNKVREKVKKYGIDIWTAKEMGRLLDISTVHYEDLLRWESAERLSLDS
;
A
#
# COMPACT_ATOMS: atom_id res chain seq x y z
N MET A 1 17.63 -9.31 -5.41
CA MET A 1 16.48 -10.12 -4.93
C MET A 1 16.12 -9.63 -3.53
N THR A 2 14.88 -9.21 -3.27
CA THR A 2 14.42 -9.02 -1.88
C THR A 2 14.36 -10.40 -1.20
N PRO A 3 14.76 -10.53 0.08
CA PRO A 3 14.82 -11.83 0.72
C PRO A 3 13.42 -12.44 0.85
N LEU A 4 13.34 -13.76 0.59
CA LEU A 4 12.18 -14.65 0.65
C LEU A 4 11.57 -14.83 2.05
N SER A 5 11.75 -13.88 2.97
CA SER A 5 11.21 -13.94 4.34
C SER A 5 10.19 -12.83 4.58
N GLY A 6 8.92 -13.15 4.31
CA GLY A 6 7.74 -12.53 4.93
C GLY A 6 7.36 -11.14 4.43
N ASP A 7 6.62 -11.05 3.33
CA ASP A 7 5.65 -9.96 3.20
C ASP A 7 4.58 -10.22 4.26
N TYR A 8 4.68 -9.57 5.42
CA TYR A 8 3.71 -9.71 6.51
C TYR A 8 2.34 -9.09 6.17
N GLY A 9 2.12 -8.70 4.91
CA GLY A 9 0.92 -8.00 4.43
C GLY A 9 1.15 -6.51 4.16
N ALA A 10 2.39 -6.10 3.83
CA ALA A 10 2.69 -4.77 3.31
C ALA A 10 3.77 -4.83 2.22
N ASP A 11 3.49 -4.28 1.04
CA ASP A 11 4.45 -4.20 -0.07
C ASP A 11 5.39 -2.99 0.06
N VAL A 12 4.97 -1.93 0.78
CA VAL A 12 5.74 -0.69 0.94
C VAL A 12 5.74 -0.23 2.39
N VAL A 13 6.92 0.15 2.87
CA VAL A 13 7.15 0.77 4.18
C VAL A 13 7.64 2.19 3.96
N VAL A 14 6.94 3.18 4.52
CA VAL A 14 7.31 4.59 4.41
C VAL A 14 7.74 5.12 5.78
N PHE A 15 8.92 5.72 5.82
CA PHE A 15 9.40 6.50 6.97
C PHE A 15 9.33 7.99 6.62
N SER A 16 8.69 8.78 7.48
CA SER A 16 8.54 10.22 7.25
C SER A 16 8.40 10.97 8.58
N GLU A 17 8.88 12.22 8.62
CA GLU A 17 8.62 13.15 9.71
C GLU A 17 7.11 13.40 9.91
N LYS A 18 6.30 13.21 8.86
CA LYS A 18 4.84 13.36 8.89
C LYS A 18 4.10 12.10 9.34
N GLY A 19 4.83 11.08 9.79
CA GLY A 19 4.31 9.80 10.26
C GLY A 19 4.60 8.65 9.31
N ASN A 20 4.99 7.51 9.88
CA ASN A 20 5.30 6.30 9.12
C ASN A 20 4.01 5.64 8.59
N ALA A 21 4.13 4.92 7.47
CA ALA A 21 3.01 4.22 6.86
C ALA A 21 3.37 2.81 6.40
N LEU A 22 2.41 1.89 6.49
CA LEU A 22 2.44 0.59 5.82
C LEU A 22 1.42 0.59 4.69
N ILE A 23 1.85 0.16 3.50
CA ILE A 23 1.01 0.16 2.31
C ILE A 23 1.02 -1.24 1.71
N GLN A 24 -0.16 -1.83 1.55
CA GLN A 24 -0.36 -3.02 0.73
C GLN A 24 -0.94 -2.61 -0.61
N CYS A 25 -0.37 -3.10 -1.70
CA CYS A 25 -0.88 -2.91 -3.05
C CYS A 25 -1.55 -4.20 -3.53
N LYS A 26 -2.72 -4.08 -4.15
CA LYS A 26 -3.41 -5.21 -4.76
C LYS A 26 -4.09 -4.82 -6.06
N THR A 27 -3.66 -5.47 -7.14
CA THR A 27 -4.37 -5.38 -8.42
C THR A 27 -5.64 -6.22 -8.37
N SER A 28 -6.74 -5.62 -8.79
CA SER A 28 -8.05 -6.23 -8.97
C SER A 28 -8.43 -6.16 -10.45
N MET A 29 -9.09 -7.20 -10.95
CA MET A 29 -9.73 -7.18 -12.27
C MET A 29 -11.11 -6.50 -12.24
N TYR A 30 -11.74 -6.41 -11.06
CA TYR A 30 -13.12 -5.95 -10.88
C TYR A 30 -13.28 -5.08 -9.61
N SER A 31 -14.51 -5.02 -9.07
CA SER A 31 -14.82 -4.46 -7.75
C SER A 31 -14.04 -5.16 -6.64
N LEU A 32 -13.68 -4.38 -5.62
CA LEU A 32 -13.13 -4.91 -4.38
C LEU A 32 -14.28 -5.29 -3.44
N GLU A 33 -14.52 -6.60 -3.30
CA GLU A 33 -15.62 -7.15 -2.50
C GLU A 33 -15.17 -7.98 -1.29
N ASP A 34 -14.00 -8.60 -1.37
CA ASP A 34 -13.45 -9.37 -0.26
C ASP A 34 -12.78 -8.45 0.75
N ALA A 35 -13.37 -8.41 1.94
CA ALA A 35 -12.95 -7.55 3.04
C ALA A 35 -11.84 -8.19 3.90
N LYS A 36 -11.32 -9.38 3.57
CA LYS A 36 -10.19 -9.98 4.31
C LYS A 36 -8.86 -9.34 3.89
N MET A 37 -8.60 -9.23 2.59
CA MET A 37 -7.32 -8.70 2.08
C MET A 37 -7.06 -7.26 2.53
N VAL A 38 -8.10 -6.45 2.72
CA VAL A 38 -7.93 -5.06 3.17
C VAL A 38 -7.38 -4.92 4.59
N LEU A 39 -7.34 -6.01 5.36
CA LEU A 39 -6.74 -6.02 6.70
C LEU A 39 -5.23 -6.32 6.70
N GLU A 40 -4.64 -6.67 5.55
CA GLU A 40 -3.22 -7.05 5.48
C GLU A 40 -2.29 -6.00 6.13
N PRO A 41 -2.41 -4.68 5.85
CA PRO A 41 -1.58 -3.67 6.52
C PRO A 41 -1.75 -3.64 8.04
N TYR A 42 -2.98 -3.85 8.53
CA TYR A 42 -3.28 -3.87 9.96
C TYR A 42 -2.67 -5.08 10.65
N ASN A 43 -2.77 -6.26 10.02
CA ASN A 43 -2.19 -7.50 10.54
C ASN A 43 -0.66 -7.49 10.47
N ALA A 44 -0.09 -6.80 9.47
CA ALA A 44 1.34 -6.62 9.31
C ALA A 44 1.95 -5.74 10.40
N ARG A 45 1.20 -4.75 10.88
CA ARG A 45 1.72 -3.67 11.74
C ARG A 45 2.57 -4.16 12.92
N PRO A 46 2.15 -5.12 13.76
CA PRO A 46 2.94 -5.56 14.91
C PRO A 46 4.35 -6.07 14.53
N GLU A 47 4.45 -6.78 13.40
CA GLU A 47 5.73 -7.33 12.91
C GLU A 47 6.66 -6.21 12.46
N TYR A 48 6.14 -5.22 11.72
CA TYR A 48 6.93 -4.06 11.29
C TYR A 48 7.31 -3.15 12.48
N GLU A 49 6.41 -2.93 13.44
CA GLU A 49 6.70 -2.13 14.63
C GLU A 49 7.78 -2.79 15.50
N ALA A 50 7.71 -4.11 15.68
CA ALA A 50 8.73 -4.87 16.39
C ALA A 50 10.08 -4.85 15.66
N ARG A 51 10.07 -5.01 14.34
CA ARG A 51 11.29 -5.03 13.50
C ARG A 51 12.00 -3.69 13.43
N PHE A 52 11.25 -2.60 13.33
CA PHE A 52 11.82 -1.26 13.10
C PHE A 52 11.87 -0.38 14.35
N HIS A 53 11.33 -0.85 15.48
CA HIS A 53 11.21 -0.09 16.73
C HIS A 53 10.58 1.30 16.52
N LYS A 54 9.56 1.35 15.66
CA LYS A 54 8.86 2.56 15.23
C LYS A 54 7.38 2.26 15.08
N GLU A 55 6.53 3.22 15.42
CA GLU A 55 5.07 3.08 15.22
C GLU A 55 4.68 3.36 13.77
N PHE A 56 3.64 2.67 13.29
CA PHE A 56 3.04 2.88 11.97
C PHE A 56 1.58 3.31 12.10
N PRO A 57 1.31 4.61 12.36
CA PRO A 57 -0.03 5.12 12.57
C PRO A 57 -0.88 5.15 11.29
N LYS A 58 -0.27 5.14 10.10
CA LYS A 58 -0.98 5.14 8.82
C LYS A 58 -0.94 3.77 8.18
N LEU A 59 -2.12 3.24 7.87
CA LEU A 59 -2.30 1.96 7.20
C LEU A 59 -3.05 2.20 5.90
N ILE A 60 -2.48 1.80 4.78
CA ILE A 60 -3.04 2.10 3.46
C ILE A 60 -3.20 0.79 2.68
N PHE A 61 -4.39 0.58 2.14
CA PHE A 61 -4.65 -0.44 1.13
C PHE A 61 -4.86 0.22 -0.22
N CYS A 62 -3.96 -0.06 -1.16
CA CYS A 62 -3.93 0.54 -2.49
C CYS A 62 -4.43 -0.47 -3.55
N THR A 63 -5.34 -0.05 -4.42
CA THR A 63 -5.88 -0.91 -5.47
C THR A 63 -6.32 -0.12 -6.71
N ASN A 64 -6.22 -0.75 -7.88
CA ASN A 64 -6.77 -0.22 -9.14
C ASN A 64 -8.29 -0.44 -9.28
N ALA A 65 -8.97 -1.02 -8.29
CA ALA A 65 -10.42 -1.21 -8.36
C ALA A 65 -11.17 0.12 -8.52
N LEU A 66 -12.19 0.15 -9.39
CA LEU A 66 -13.06 1.33 -9.58
C LEU A 66 -14.16 1.43 -8.52
N HIS A 67 -14.55 0.30 -7.94
CA HIS A 67 -15.64 0.20 -6.98
C HIS A 67 -15.21 -0.61 -5.75
N VAL A 68 -15.66 -0.15 -4.59
CA VAL A 68 -15.39 -0.78 -3.28
C VAL A 68 -16.74 -1.07 -2.63
N GLY A 69 -16.98 -2.34 -2.30
CA GLY A 69 -18.21 -2.78 -1.65
C GLY A 69 -18.37 -2.24 -0.23
N ASN A 70 -19.62 -2.15 0.24
CA ASN A 70 -19.95 -1.58 1.56
C ASN A 70 -19.26 -2.32 2.71
N LYS A 71 -19.23 -3.66 2.65
CA LYS A 71 -18.54 -4.50 3.65
C LYS A 71 -17.05 -4.15 3.78
N VAL A 72 -16.41 -3.83 2.66
CA VAL A 72 -15.01 -3.40 2.64
C VAL A 72 -14.88 -2.01 3.27
N ARG A 73 -15.74 -1.05 2.88
CA ARG A 73 -15.75 0.31 3.44
C ARG A 73 -15.95 0.34 4.96
N GLU A 74 -16.90 -0.45 5.46
CA GLU A 74 -17.15 -0.58 6.89
C GLU A 74 -15.93 -1.13 7.62
N LYS A 75 -15.24 -2.09 7.01
CA LYS A 75 -14.09 -2.75 7.61
C LYS A 75 -12.87 -1.84 7.63
N VAL A 76 -12.53 -1.19 6.53
CA VAL A 76 -11.39 -0.24 6.52
C VAL A 76 -11.62 0.89 7.51
N LYS A 77 -12.85 1.40 7.63
CA LYS A 77 -13.22 2.39 8.65
C LYS A 77 -13.04 1.84 10.07
N LYS A 78 -13.50 0.62 10.34
CA LYS A 78 -13.39 0.00 11.68
C LYS A 78 -11.94 -0.17 12.14
N TYR A 79 -11.04 -0.50 11.21
CA TYR A 79 -9.64 -0.80 11.52
C TYR A 79 -8.68 0.38 11.27
N GLY A 80 -9.20 1.56 10.90
CA GLY A 80 -8.38 2.75 10.66
C GLY A 80 -7.45 2.61 9.44
N ILE A 81 -7.94 1.94 8.40
CA ILE A 81 -7.20 1.71 7.15
C ILE A 81 -7.73 2.68 6.10
N ASP A 82 -6.83 3.42 5.47
CA ASP A 82 -7.14 4.24 4.30
C ASP A 82 -7.19 3.35 3.06
N ILE A 83 -8.19 3.55 2.21
CA ILE A 83 -8.28 2.86 0.92
C ILE A 83 -8.01 3.84 -0.22
N TRP A 84 -7.00 3.55 -1.02
CA TRP A 84 -6.67 4.30 -2.22
C TRP A 84 -7.09 3.49 -3.43
N THR A 85 -8.17 3.92 -4.09
CA THR A 85 -8.67 3.30 -5.32
C THR A 85 -8.00 3.93 -6.54
N ALA A 86 -8.36 3.48 -7.75
CA ALA A 86 -7.96 4.15 -8.99
C ALA A 86 -8.28 5.66 -8.98
N LYS A 87 -9.37 6.06 -8.32
CA LYS A 87 -9.75 7.47 -8.19
C LYS A 87 -8.77 8.27 -7.33
N GLU A 88 -8.40 7.73 -6.17
CA GLU A 88 -7.44 8.38 -5.28
C GLU A 88 -6.04 8.40 -5.91
N MET A 89 -5.63 7.29 -6.53
CA MET A 89 -4.36 7.24 -7.26
C MET A 89 -4.32 8.24 -8.41
N GLY A 90 -5.39 8.36 -9.20
CA GLY A 90 -5.48 9.37 -10.27
C GLY A 90 -5.27 10.78 -9.75
N ARG A 91 -5.94 11.14 -8.64
CA ARG A 91 -5.74 12.45 -8.00
C ARG A 91 -4.31 12.66 -7.49
N LEU A 92 -3.68 11.63 -6.94
CA LEU A 92 -2.30 11.70 -6.48
C LEU A 92 -1.32 11.88 -7.65
N LEU A 93 -1.57 11.19 -8.77
CA LEU A 93 -0.80 11.36 -9.99
C LEU A 93 -0.97 12.77 -10.58
N ASP A 94 -2.20 13.30 -10.61
CA ASP A 94 -2.51 14.63 -11.14
C ASP A 94 -1.76 15.77 -10.41
N ILE A 95 -1.48 15.61 -9.11
CA ILE A 95 -0.74 16.60 -8.32
C ILE A 95 0.75 16.28 -8.20
N SER A 96 1.19 15.14 -8.74
CA SER A 96 2.59 14.73 -8.73
C SER A 96 3.33 15.27 -9.96
N THR A 97 4.64 15.39 -9.85
CA THR A 97 5.52 15.62 -11.02
C THR A 97 5.92 14.31 -11.70
N VAL A 98 5.20 13.21 -11.47
CA VAL A 98 5.48 11.93 -12.10
C VAL A 98 4.87 11.93 -13.49
N HIS A 99 5.72 11.89 -14.51
CA HIS A 99 5.30 11.81 -15.90
C HIS A 99 5.19 10.35 -16.35
N TYR A 100 4.39 10.09 -17.37
CA TYR A 100 4.25 8.74 -17.95
C TYR A 100 5.60 8.15 -18.39
N GLU A 101 6.52 9.00 -18.84
CA GLU A 101 7.89 8.64 -19.20
C GLU A 101 8.70 8.11 -18.00
N ASP A 102 8.45 8.61 -16.80
CA ASP A 102 9.07 8.10 -15.57
C ASP A 102 8.61 6.67 -15.28
N LEU A 103 7.33 6.37 -15.52
CA LEU A 103 6.77 5.03 -15.32
C LEU A 103 7.41 4.01 -16.27
N LEU A 104 7.52 4.35 -17.55
CA LEU A 104 8.19 3.49 -18.56
C LEU A 104 9.65 3.26 -18.19
N ARG A 105 10.34 4.31 -17.74
CA ARG A 105 11.72 4.21 -17.27
C ARG A 105 11.83 3.26 -16.08
N TRP A 106 10.94 3.35 -15.09
CA TRP A 106 10.96 2.49 -13.90
C TRP A 106 10.63 1.04 -14.21
N GLU A 107 9.72 0.76 -15.14
CA GLU A 107 9.39 -0.60 -15.57
C GLU A 107 10.59 -1.26 -16.28
N SER A 108 11.35 -0.46 -17.04
CA SER A 108 12.57 -0.92 -17.71
C SER A 108 13.82 -0.94 -16.83
N ALA A 109 13.76 -0.35 -15.63
CA ALA A 109 14.90 -0.29 -14.72
C ALA A 109 15.07 -1.63 -13.98
N GLU A 110 16.30 -2.13 -13.89
CA GLU A 110 16.61 -3.21 -12.95
C GLU A 110 16.22 -2.78 -11.53
N ARG A 111 15.50 -3.65 -10.82
CA ARG A 111 15.13 -3.41 -9.42
C ARG A 111 16.40 -3.12 -8.63
N LEU A 112 16.53 -1.88 -8.13
CA LEU A 112 17.58 -1.53 -7.19
C LEU A 112 17.46 -2.45 -5.97
N SER A 113 18.40 -3.37 -5.79
CA SER A 113 18.59 -4.02 -4.51
C SER A 113 19.12 -2.95 -3.56
N LEU A 114 18.36 -2.64 -2.51
CA LEU A 114 18.91 -2.01 -1.33
C LEU A 114 19.75 -3.08 -0.63
N ASP A 115 20.99 -3.25 -1.08
CA ASP A 115 22.00 -4.00 -0.35
C ASP A 115 22.66 -3.08 0.68
N SER A 116 22.80 -3.66 1.88
CA SER A 116 23.45 -3.20 3.13
C SER A 116 22.76 -2.12 3.97
#